data_AF-A0A968WYK8-F1
#
_entry.id   AF-A0A968WYK8-F1
#
_cell.length_a   1.000
_cell.length_b   1.000
_cell.length_c   1.000
_cell.angle_alpha   90.00
_cell.angle_beta   90.00
_cell.angle_gamma   90.00
#
_symmetry.space_group_name_H-M   'P 1'
#
loop_
_entity.id
_entity.type
_entity.pdbx_description
1 polymer ?
#
loop_
_entity_poly.entity_id
_entity_poly.type
_entity_poly.pdbx_seq_one_letter_code
_entity_poly.pdbx_strand_id
1 'polypeptide(L)' 'MKSVSILISFVLITANVLAQQPLLDAAMKNDSSAVKSLLENGTNPNERNYYGVTPLSLACR' A
#
# COMPACT_ATOMS: atom_id res chain seq x y z
N MET A 1 10.04 -5.86 30.59
CA MET A 1 9.27 -6.86 29.80
C MET A 1 8.11 -6.27 29.00
N LYS A 2 7.47 -5.15 29.42
CA LYS A 2 6.36 -4.52 28.67
C LYS A 2 6.81 -3.69 27.44
N SER A 3 8.02 -3.12 27.48
CA SER A 3 8.53 -2.19 26.45
C SER A 3 8.93 -2.87 25.13
N VAL A 4 9.37 -4.12 25.18
CA VAL A 4 9.78 -4.89 23.98
C VAL A 4 8.56 -5.35 23.16
N SER A 5 7.45 -5.73 23.82
CA SER A 5 6.20 -6.08 23.14
C SER A 5 5.57 -4.92 22.38
N ILE A 6 5.72 -3.68 22.86
CA ILE A 6 5.20 -2.48 22.18
C ILE A 6 5.97 -2.23 20.88
N LEU A 7 7.30 -2.39 20.90
CA LEU A 7 8.15 -2.24 19.72
C LEU A 7 7.88 -3.32 18.66
N ILE A 8 7.70 -4.58 19.08
CA ILE A 8 7.39 -5.67 18.15
C ILE A 8 6.02 -5.46 17.50
N SER A 9 5.03 -4.97 18.28
CA SER A 9 3.70 -4.64 17.75
C SER A 9 3.75 -3.47 16.77
N PHE A 10 4.57 -2.45 17.04
CA PHE A 10 4.74 -1.31 16.13
C PHE A 10 5.34 -1.74 14.78
N VAL A 11 6.35 -2.61 14.80
CA VAL A 11 6.97 -3.18 13.58
C VAL A 11 5.96 -4.03 12.79
N LEU A 12 5.15 -4.85 13.45
CA LEU A 12 4.10 -5.65 12.82
C LEU A 12 3.01 -4.78 12.16
N ILE A 13 2.63 -3.67 12.80
CA ILE A 13 1.67 -2.72 12.22
C ILE A 13 2.26 -2.08 10.96
N THR A 14 3.54 -1.69 10.96
CA THR A 14 4.15 -1.04 9.78
C THR A 14 4.26 -1.96 8.56
N ALA A 15 4.58 -3.24 8.75
CA ALA A 15 4.62 -4.22 7.65
C ALA A 15 3.22 -4.46 7.06
N ASN A 16 2.19 -4.46 7.91
CA ASN A 16 0.81 -4.63 7.48
C ASN A 16 0.29 -3.42 6.68
N VAL A 17 0.72 -2.19 7.02
CA VAL A 17 0.32 -0.97 6.29
C VAL A 17 0.89 -0.95 4.86
N LEU A 18 2.11 -1.46 4.65
CA LEU A 18 2.68 -1.62 3.30
C LEU A 18 1.94 -2.72 2.50
N ALA A 19 1.52 -3.79 3.18
CA ALA A 19 0.70 -4.85 2.57
C ALA A 19 -0.75 -4.42 2.31
N GLN A 20 -1.25 -3.36 2.96
CA GLN A 20 -2.62 -2.86 2.82
C GLN A 20 -2.87 -2.03 1.56
N GLN A 21 -1.86 -1.77 0.72
CA GLN A 21 -1.99 -0.89 -0.45
C GLN A 21 -1.73 -1.63 -1.77
N PRO A 22 -2.57 -2.62 -2.12
CA PRO A 22 -2.36 -3.48 -3.28
C PRO A 22 -2.33 -2.70 -4.59
N LEU A 23 -3.04 -1.57 -4.68
CA LEU A 23 -3.07 -0.74 -5.88
C LEU A 23 -1.79 0.04 -6.10
N LEU A 24 -1.13 0.50 -5.02
CA LEU A 24 0.18 1.14 -5.12
C LEU A 24 1.25 0.12 -5.52
N ASP A 25 1.22 -1.08 -4.94
CA ASP A 25 2.18 -2.15 -5.27
C ASP A 25 2.03 -2.60 -6.73
N ALA A 26 0.79 -2.78 -7.20
CA ALA A 26 0.51 -3.08 -8.60
C ALA A 26 1.00 -1.96 -9.54
N ALA A 27 0.80 -0.69 -9.17
CA ALA A 27 1.31 0.45 -9.92
C ALA A 27 2.85 0.51 -9.93
N MET A 28 3.51 0.24 -8.79
CA MET A 28 4.98 0.16 -8.70
C MET A 28 5.57 -0.95 -9.57
N LYS A 29 4.87 -2.08 -9.66
CA LYS A 29 5.29 -3.24 -10.46
C LYS A 29 4.93 -3.13 -11.95
N ASN A 30 4.25 -2.04 -12.34
CA ASN A 30 3.68 -1.86 -13.68
C ASN A 30 2.74 -3.02 -14.08
N ASP A 31 2.08 -3.64 -13.10
CA ASP A 31 1.16 -4.77 -13.31
C ASP A 31 -0.23 -4.23 -13.64
N SER A 32 -0.42 -3.89 -14.91
CA SER A 32 -1.69 -3.39 -15.43
C SER A 32 -2.88 -4.33 -15.22
N SER A 33 -2.64 -5.65 -15.16
CA SER A 33 -3.69 -6.65 -14.92
C SER A 33 -4.17 -6.59 -13.47
N ALA A 34 -3.23 -6.55 -12.52
CA ALA A 34 -3.54 -6.39 -11.10
C ALA A 34 -4.21 -5.04 -10.83
N VAL A 35 -3.72 -3.95 -11.43
CA VAL A 35 -4.35 -2.61 -11.34
C VAL A 35 -5.81 -2.69 -11.79
N LYS A 36 -6.08 -3.30 -12.95
CA LYS A 36 -7.44 -3.42 -13.48
C LYS A 36 -8.36 -4.21 -12.54
N SER A 37 -7.92 -5.38 -12.08
CA SER A 37 -8.69 -6.21 -11.15
C SER A 37 -9.00 -5.48 -9.83
N LEU A 38 -8.04 -4.74 -9.30
CA LEU A 38 -8.22 -3.96 -8.06
C LEU A 38 -9.22 -2.80 -8.25
N LEU A 39 -9.19 -2.13 -9.40
CA LEU A 39 -10.16 -1.08 -9.73
C LEU A 39 -11.57 -1.64 -9.93
N GLU A 40 -11.71 -2.80 -10.57
CA GLU A 40 -12.98 -3.51 -10.72
C GLU A 40 -13.58 -3.93 -9.37
N ASN A 41 -12.73 -4.26 -8.39
CA ASN A 41 -13.15 -4.56 -7.01
C ASN A 41 -13.56 -3.31 -6.20
N GLY A 42 -13.59 -2.13 -6.80
CA GLY A 42 -14.00 -0.89 -6.13
C GLY A 42 -12.92 -0.23 -5.26
N THR A 43 -11.65 -0.60 -5.45
CA THR A 43 -10.53 0.06 -4.77
C THR A 43 -10.47 1.53 -5.17
N ASN A 44 -10.21 2.42 -4.22
CA ASN A 44 -10.10 3.85 -4.50
C ASN A 44 -8.79 4.15 -5.28
N PRO A 45 -8.85 4.59 -6.56
CA PRO A 45 -7.65 4.91 -7.34
C PRO A 45 -6.85 6.11 -6.79
N ASN A 46 -7.49 6.94 -5.96
CA ASN A 46 -6.91 8.14 -5.39
C ASN A 46 -6.40 7.95 -3.97
N GLU A 47 -6.33 6.71 -3.49
CA GLU A 47 -5.79 6.41 -2.18
C GLU A 47 -4.32 6.86 -2.10
N ARG A 48 -3.96 7.44 -0.95
CA ARG A 48 -2.61 7.93 -0.68
C ARG A 48 -1.98 7.07 0.40
N ASN A 49 -0.71 6.73 0.20
CA ASN A 49 0.08 6.15 1.30
C ASN A 49 0.45 7.19 2.36
N TYR A 50 1.13 6.74 3.40
CA TYR A 50 1.64 7.59 4.49
C TYR A 50 2.51 8.77 3.99
N TYR A 51 3.15 8.63 2.82
CA TYR A 51 3.96 9.67 2.19
C TYR A 51 3.18 10.58 1.23
N GLY A 52 1.85 10.43 1.15
CA GLY A 52 1.00 11.20 0.23
C GLY A 52 1.06 10.75 -1.24
N VAL A 53 1.73 9.63 -1.53
CA VAL A 53 1.92 9.10 -2.89
C VAL A 53 0.65 8.39 -3.34
N THR A 54 0.22 8.68 -4.56
CA THR A 54 -0.91 8.02 -5.24
C THR A 54 -0.41 6.97 -6.23
N PRO A 55 -1.24 5.98 -6.61
CA PRO A 55 -0.91 5.06 -7.69
C PRO A 55 -0.51 5.78 -8.99
N LEU A 56 -1.21 6.87 -9.32
CA LEU A 56 -0.89 7.69 -10.50
C LEU A 56 0.50 8.33 -10.41
N SER A 57 0.87 8.85 -9.24
CA SER A 57 2.20 9.46 -9.05
C SER A 57 3.35 8.46 -9.20
N LEU A 58 3.09 7.16 -8.97
CA LEU A 58 4.05 6.08 -9.22
C LEU A 58 4.10 5.69 -10.71
N ALA A 59 2.95 5.67 -11.39
CA ALA A 59 2.87 5.36 -12.81
C ALA A 59 3.49 6.44 -13.71
N CYS A 60 3.57 7.69 -13.23
CA CYS A 60 4.15 8.82 -13.97
C CYS A 60 5.65 9.03 -13.73
N ARG A 61 6.30 8.25 -12.86
CA ARG A 61 7.77 8.28 -12.70
C ARG A 61 8.45 7.51 -13.81
#